data_AF-A0AAD9AM84-F1
#
_entry.id   AF-A0AAD9AM84-F1
#
_cell.length_a   1.000
_cell.length_b   1.000
_cell.length_c   1.000
_cell.angle_alpha   90.00
_cell.angle_beta   90.00
_cell.angle_gamma   90.00
#
_symmetry.space_group_name_H-M   'P 1'
#
loop_
_entity.id
_entity.type
_entity.pdbx_description
1 polymer ?
#
loop_
_entity_poly.entity_id
_entity_poly.type
_entity_poly.pdbx_seq_one_letter_code
_entity_poly.pdbx_strand_id
1 'polypeptide(L)'
;MTVAILAAIGVADLFGRASHAVQQQRTANDPVQTVHDCFRSCGYTAADAIERGCLFEEFDMRWEHPSCIDHELAAEYRRMGPEPDGSWTYMVDDETATDGVPINELRRRPVNATELSMLVWPGKVVYANMRHHLTHCIFRWRKQFRAPFKGTRWPSQPGWEENHIKHCMDVILNKRDVPLEKFITRVVFESP
;
A
#
# COMPACT_ATOMS: atom_id res chain seq x y z
N MET A 1 -49.11 5.14 38.17
CA MET A 1 -48.11 4.18 37.62
C MET A 1 -47.66 4.50 36.20
N THR A 2 -48.45 5.17 35.37
CA THR A 2 -48.16 5.40 33.94
C THR A 2 -47.04 6.40 33.65
N VAL A 3 -46.93 7.50 34.42
CA VAL A 3 -45.89 8.53 34.19
C VAL A 3 -44.47 8.02 34.49
N ALA A 4 -44.30 7.24 35.56
CA ALA A 4 -43.01 6.67 35.94
C ALA A 4 -42.49 5.65 34.91
N ILE A 5 -43.39 4.87 34.31
CA ILE A 5 -43.06 3.90 33.27
C ILE A 5 -42.63 4.62 31.99
N LEU A 6 -43.35 5.67 31.57
CA LEU A 6 -42.99 6.47 30.39
C LEU A 6 -41.65 7.21 30.57
N ALA A 7 -41.40 7.74 31.77
CA ALA A 7 -40.11 8.36 32.09
C ALA A 7 -38.95 7.36 32.03
N ALA A 8 -39.14 6.14 32.56
CA ALA A 8 -38.13 5.08 32.49
C ALA A 8 -37.82 4.66 31.04
N ILE A 9 -38.86 4.54 30.19
CA ILE A 9 -38.69 4.23 28.76
C ILE A 9 -37.92 5.34 28.04
N GLY A 10 -38.25 6.61 28.28
CA GLY A 10 -37.56 7.75 27.66
C GLY A 10 -36.08 7.84 28.07
N VAL A 11 -35.77 7.57 29.34
CA VAL A 11 -34.39 7.52 29.82
C VAL A 11 -33.61 6.37 29.16
N ALA A 12 -34.20 5.19 29.04
CA ALA A 12 -33.58 4.05 28.35
C ALA A 12 -33.31 4.33 26.86
N ASP A 13 -34.23 4.98 26.15
CA ASP A 13 -34.05 5.36 24.73
C ASP A 13 -32.92 6.39 24.57
N LEU A 14 -32.85 7.40 25.45
CA LEU A 14 -31.77 8.39 25.47
C LEU A 14 -30.39 7.76 25.71
N PHE A 15 -30.29 6.85 26.69
CA PHE A 15 -29.04 6.11 26.93
C PHE A 15 -28.67 5.20 25.75
N GLY A 16 -29.67 4.57 25.12
CA GLY A 16 -29.47 3.76 23.92
C GLY A 16 -28.90 4.59 22.76
N ARG A 17 -29.49 5.75 22.47
CA ARG A 17 -29.04 6.67 21.41
C ARG A 17 -27.65 7.23 21.68
N ALA A 18 -27.38 7.67 22.91
CA ALA A 18 -26.07 8.17 23.30
C ALA A 18 -25.00 7.07 23.17
N SER A 19 -25.29 5.84 23.60
CA SER A 19 -24.39 4.70 23.47
C SER A 19 -24.12 4.35 22.01
N HIS A 20 -25.16 4.36 21.16
CA HIS A 20 -25.01 4.16 19.72
C HIS A 20 -24.17 5.24 19.05
N ALA A 21 -24.37 6.51 19.40
CA ALA A 21 -23.59 7.62 18.87
C ALA A 21 -22.11 7.53 19.30
N VAL A 22 -21.85 7.21 20.57
CA VAL A 22 -20.48 6.99 21.09
C VAL A 22 -19.81 5.79 20.40
N GLN A 23 -20.55 4.70 20.18
CA GLN A 23 -20.04 3.52 19.48
C GLN A 23 -19.70 3.84 18.02
N GLN A 24 -20.59 4.54 17.30
CA GLN A 24 -20.36 4.98 15.92
C GLN A 24 -19.16 5.91 15.81
N GLN A 25 -18.98 6.83 16.75
CA GLN A 25 -17.85 7.74 16.75
C GLN A 25 -16.53 7.04 17.09
N ARG A 26 -16.56 6.00 17.93
CA ARG A 26 -15.39 5.14 18.21
C ARG A 26 -14.99 4.33 16.99
N THR A 27 -15.95 3.73 16.26
CA THR A 27 -15.65 2.97 15.04
C THR A 27 -15.15 3.85 13.91
N ALA A 28 -15.68 5.08 13.78
CA ALA A 28 -15.19 6.05 12.79
C ALA A 28 -13.74 6.52 13.07
N ASN A 29 -13.31 6.45 14.34
CA ASN A 29 -12.00 6.88 14.79
C ASN A 29 -11.01 5.74 15.01
N ASP A 30 -11.32 4.49 14.62
CA ASP A 30 -10.39 3.37 14.76
C ASP A 30 -9.26 3.45 13.69
N PRO A 31 -8.01 3.76 14.07
CA PRO A 31 -6.89 3.88 13.13
C PRO A 31 -6.53 2.52 12.50
N VAL A 32 -6.88 1.40 13.13
CA VAL A 32 -6.54 0.06 12.65
C VAL A 32 -7.48 -0.36 11.52
N GLN A 33 -8.78 -0.09 11.65
CA GLN A 33 -9.77 -0.33 10.60
C GLN A 33 -9.48 0.52 9.34
N THR A 34 -9.16 1.81 9.52
CA THR A 34 -8.89 2.73 8.39
C THR A 34 -7.66 2.35 7.55
N VAL A 35 -6.66 1.71 8.15
CA VAL A 35 -5.48 1.18 7.43
C VAL A 35 -5.80 -0.14 6.71
N HIS A 36 -6.57 -1.04 7.34
CA HIS A 36 -6.96 -2.32 6.73
C HIS A 36 -7.83 -2.11 5.49
N ASP A 37 -8.66 -1.06 5.50
CA ASP A 37 -9.51 -0.68 4.38
C ASP A 37 -8.72 -0.35 3.11
N CYS A 38 -7.45 0.03 3.21
CA CYS A 38 -6.69 0.48 2.05
C CYS A 38 -6.19 -0.65 1.15
N PHE A 39 -5.79 -1.80 1.69
CA PHE A 39 -5.21 -2.87 0.87
C PHE A 39 -5.82 -4.23 1.16
N ARG A 40 -6.24 -4.53 2.40
CA ARG A 40 -6.88 -5.82 2.70
C ARG A 40 -8.28 -5.93 2.10
N SER A 41 -8.96 -4.81 1.89
CA SER A 41 -10.25 -4.79 1.18
C SER A 41 -10.12 -5.28 -0.26
N CYS A 42 -8.94 -5.15 -0.88
CA CYS A 42 -8.64 -5.54 -2.26
C CYS A 42 -8.36 -7.04 -2.46
N GLY A 43 -8.30 -7.84 -1.39
CA GLY A 43 -7.89 -9.24 -1.48
C GLY A 43 -6.38 -9.40 -1.67
N TYR A 44 -5.96 -10.56 -2.17
CA TYR A 44 -4.54 -10.96 -2.20
C TYR A 44 -4.01 -11.27 -3.59
N THR A 45 -4.90 -11.26 -4.59
CA THR A 45 -4.57 -11.49 -5.99
C THR A 45 -5.01 -10.30 -6.84
N ALA A 46 -4.41 -10.17 -8.03
CA ALA A 46 -4.88 -9.19 -9.02
C ALA A 46 -6.35 -9.40 -9.39
N ALA A 47 -6.81 -10.65 -9.46
CA ALA A 47 -8.20 -10.98 -9.78
C ALA A 47 -9.16 -10.42 -8.70
N ASP A 48 -8.86 -10.66 -7.42
CA ASP A 48 -9.66 -10.12 -6.31
C ASP A 48 -9.70 -8.59 -6.37
N ALA A 49 -8.55 -7.96 -6.60
CA ALA A 49 -8.43 -6.52 -6.59
C ALA A 49 -9.23 -5.87 -7.73
N ILE A 50 -9.16 -6.46 -8.92
CA ILE A 50 -9.93 -6.00 -10.09
C ILE A 50 -11.42 -6.18 -9.84
N GLU A 51 -11.85 -7.34 -9.32
CA GLU A 51 -13.26 -7.61 -9.00
C GLU A 51 -13.81 -6.59 -7.98
N ARG A 52 -12.97 -6.17 -7.04
CA ARG A 52 -13.33 -5.24 -5.96
C ARG A 52 -13.12 -3.76 -6.30
N GLY A 53 -12.73 -3.45 -7.54
CA GLY A 53 -12.55 -2.07 -8.00
C GLY A 53 -11.34 -1.36 -7.39
N CYS A 54 -10.35 -2.10 -6.91
CA CYS A 54 -9.08 -1.55 -6.46
C CYS A 54 -8.18 -1.16 -7.63
N LEU A 55 -7.20 -0.32 -7.35
CA LEU A 55 -6.24 0.17 -8.33
C LEU A 55 -4.83 -0.17 -7.87
N PHE A 56 -3.95 -0.51 -8.81
CA PHE A 56 -2.55 -0.77 -8.50
C PHE A 56 -1.82 0.55 -8.25
N GLU A 57 -1.41 0.79 -7.00
CA GLU A 57 -0.52 1.88 -6.62
C GLU A 57 0.92 1.41 -6.84
N GLU A 58 1.55 2.00 -7.85
CA GLU A 58 2.78 1.47 -8.43
C GLU A 58 3.97 1.73 -7.53
N PHE A 59 4.05 2.91 -6.91
CA PHE A 59 5.13 3.15 -5.95
C PHE A 59 4.93 2.31 -4.70
N ASP A 60 3.72 2.13 -4.16
CA ASP A 60 3.50 1.22 -3.03
C ASP A 60 3.54 -0.27 -3.42
N MET A 61 3.70 -0.54 -4.73
CA MET A 61 3.75 -1.85 -5.39
C MET A 61 2.59 -2.76 -4.97
N ARG A 62 1.39 -2.23 -4.74
CA ARG A 62 0.27 -3.01 -4.20
C ARG A 62 -1.07 -2.54 -4.74
N TRP A 63 -2.06 -3.42 -4.66
CA TRP A 63 -3.44 -3.06 -4.91
C TRP A 63 -4.01 -2.28 -3.72
N GLU A 64 -4.55 -1.09 -3.99
CA GLU A 64 -5.18 -0.24 -2.99
C GLU A 64 -6.60 0.20 -3.38
N HIS A 65 -7.42 0.41 -2.36
CA HIS A 65 -8.74 1.00 -2.51
C HIS A 65 -8.60 2.45 -3.02
N PRO A 66 -9.47 2.91 -3.94
CA PRO A 66 -9.36 4.25 -4.52
C PRO A 66 -9.32 5.39 -3.51
N SER A 67 -9.95 5.23 -2.33
CA SER A 67 -9.90 6.25 -1.27
C SER A 67 -8.53 6.44 -0.62
N CYS A 68 -7.56 5.57 -0.90
CA CYS A 68 -6.19 5.64 -0.37
C CYS A 68 -5.19 6.17 -1.41
N ILE A 69 -5.63 6.40 -2.64
CA ILE A 69 -4.76 6.80 -3.75
C ILE A 69 -4.86 8.30 -3.99
N ASP A 70 -3.71 8.96 -3.93
CA ASP A 70 -3.55 10.31 -4.47
C ASP A 70 -3.24 10.20 -5.96
N HIS A 71 -4.28 10.30 -6.80
CA HIS A 71 -4.15 10.10 -8.25
C HIS A 71 -3.16 11.05 -8.93
N GLU A 72 -3.00 12.27 -8.42
CA GLU A 72 -2.04 13.23 -8.96
C GLU A 72 -0.61 12.76 -8.68
N LEU A 73 -0.34 12.34 -7.44
CA LEU A 73 0.96 11.84 -7.02
C LEU A 73 1.30 10.51 -7.73
N ALA A 74 0.34 9.60 -7.85
CA ALA A 74 0.51 8.35 -8.59
C ALA A 74 0.81 8.60 -10.08
N ALA A 75 0.10 9.54 -10.71
CA ALA A 75 0.35 9.90 -12.09
C ALA A 75 1.74 10.53 -12.28
N GLU A 76 2.20 11.34 -11.33
CA GLU A 76 3.57 11.88 -11.36
C GLU A 76 4.61 10.75 -11.28
N TYR A 77 4.46 9.83 -10.34
CA TYR A 77 5.38 8.70 -10.18
C TYR A 77 5.55 7.89 -11.48
N ARG A 78 4.42 7.57 -12.14
CA ARG A 78 4.37 6.78 -13.37
C ARG A 78 5.14 7.37 -14.56
N ARG A 79 5.58 8.62 -14.47
CA ARG A 79 6.36 9.32 -15.51
C ARG A 79 7.80 9.64 -15.07
N MET A 80 8.24 9.11 -13.93
CA MET A 80 9.58 9.36 -13.37
C MET A 80 10.54 8.18 -13.54
N GLY A 81 10.11 7.11 -14.19
CA GLY A 81 10.95 5.98 -14.47
C GLY A 81 12.04 6.31 -15.51
N PRO A 82 13.09 5.48 -15.59
CA PRO A 82 14.26 5.75 -16.42
C PRO A 82 14.04 5.45 -17.91
N GLU A 83 12.92 4.80 -18.27
CA GLU A 83 12.62 4.46 -19.66
C GLU A 83 12.34 5.73 -20.49
N PRO A 84 12.50 5.69 -21.83
CA PRO A 84 12.31 6.86 -22.69
C PRO A 84 10.91 7.52 -22.59
N ASP A 85 9.89 6.75 -22.24
CA ASP A 85 8.52 7.22 -22.03
C ASP A 85 8.21 7.61 -20.57
N GLY A 86 9.22 7.55 -19.69
CA GLY A 86 9.10 7.81 -18.26
C GLY A 86 8.54 6.66 -17.45
N SER A 87 8.33 5.48 -18.04
CA SER A 87 7.81 4.30 -17.34
C SER A 87 8.88 3.59 -16.50
N TRP A 88 8.41 2.75 -15.57
CA TRP A 88 9.27 1.91 -14.73
C TRP A 88 9.33 0.47 -15.24
N THR A 89 10.53 -0.09 -15.19
CA THR A 89 10.78 -1.51 -15.42
C THR A 89 11.12 -2.19 -14.09
N TYR A 90 10.50 -3.35 -13.85
CA TYR A 90 10.69 -4.20 -12.69
C TYR A 90 11.28 -5.52 -13.12
N MET A 91 11.90 -6.25 -12.19
CA MET A 91 12.41 -7.59 -12.45
C MET A 91 11.66 -8.61 -11.60
N VAL A 92 11.28 -9.73 -12.19
CA VAL A 92 10.67 -10.86 -11.49
C VAL A 92 11.44 -12.14 -11.82
N ASP A 93 11.33 -13.15 -10.96
CA ASP A 93 11.90 -14.46 -11.26
C ASP A 93 11.27 -15.04 -12.54
N ASP A 94 12.12 -15.56 -13.42
CA ASP A 94 11.74 -16.23 -14.66
C ASP A 94 11.40 -17.69 -14.37
N GLU A 95 10.10 -17.92 -14.23
CA GLU A 95 9.51 -19.24 -14.00
C GLU A 95 9.53 -20.13 -15.26
N THR A 96 9.81 -19.58 -16.44
CA THR A 96 9.91 -20.36 -17.69
C THR A 96 11.28 -21.01 -17.88
N ALA A 97 12.28 -20.59 -17.12
CA ALA A 97 13.59 -21.22 -17.18
C ALA A 97 13.51 -22.67 -16.66
N THR A 98 14.27 -23.56 -17.29
CA THR A 98 14.14 -25.01 -17.17
C THR A 98 14.23 -25.51 -15.72
N ASP A 99 13.46 -26.55 -15.40
CA ASP A 99 13.56 -27.28 -14.13
C ASP A 99 15.00 -27.68 -13.85
N GLY A 100 15.46 -27.45 -12.62
CA GLY A 100 16.80 -27.82 -12.16
C GLY A 100 17.86 -26.71 -12.21
N VAL A 101 17.57 -25.53 -12.78
CA VAL A 101 18.44 -24.35 -12.65
C VAL A 101 18.03 -23.54 -11.42
N PRO A 102 18.90 -23.33 -10.42
CA PRO A 102 18.56 -22.54 -9.23
C PRO A 102 18.09 -21.13 -9.60
N ILE A 103 17.02 -20.65 -8.95
CA ILE A 103 16.62 -19.24 -9.04
C ILE A 103 17.77 -18.39 -8.46
N ASN A 104 18.50 -17.73 -9.35
CA ASN A 104 19.55 -16.79 -9.02
C ASN A 104 19.39 -15.53 -9.90
N GLU A 105 20.31 -14.57 -9.78
CA GLU A 105 20.22 -13.30 -10.51
C GLU A 105 20.14 -13.44 -12.04
N LEU A 106 20.58 -14.60 -12.58
CA LEU A 106 20.55 -14.91 -14.01
C LEU A 106 19.17 -15.39 -14.51
N ARG A 107 18.23 -15.67 -13.61
CA ARG A 107 16.85 -16.08 -13.92
C ARG A 107 15.85 -14.97 -13.59
N ARG A 108 16.14 -13.72 -13.93
CA ARG A 108 15.20 -12.60 -13.78
C ARG A 108 14.84 -12.04 -15.15
N ARG A 109 13.58 -11.66 -15.33
CA ARG A 109 13.09 -11.01 -16.55
C ARG A 109 12.44 -9.67 -16.25
N PRO A 110 12.54 -8.69 -17.17
CA PRO A 110 11.88 -7.40 -17.02
C PRO A 110 10.37 -7.53 -17.20
N VAL A 111 9.61 -6.74 -16.44
CA VAL A 111 8.16 -6.57 -16.56
C VAL A 111 7.79 -5.09 -16.36
N ASN A 112 6.75 -4.65 -17.06
CA ASN A 112 6.18 -3.31 -16.82
C ASN A 112 5.20 -3.34 -15.63
N ALA A 113 4.71 -2.17 -15.23
CA ALA A 113 3.77 -2.05 -14.11
C ALA A 113 2.46 -2.82 -14.31
N THR A 114 1.93 -2.88 -15.53
CA THR A 114 0.70 -3.64 -15.83
C THR A 114 0.90 -5.13 -15.59
N GLU A 115 1.98 -5.70 -16.13
CA GLU A 115 2.29 -7.10 -15.92
C GLU A 115 2.62 -7.38 -14.46
N LEU A 116 3.42 -6.51 -13.81
CA LEU A 116 3.70 -6.60 -12.38
C LEU A 116 2.42 -6.66 -11.54
N SER A 117 1.42 -5.82 -11.85
CA SER A 117 0.16 -5.79 -11.11
C SER A 117 -0.59 -7.13 -11.15
N MET A 118 -0.42 -7.90 -12.24
CA MET A 118 -1.01 -9.22 -12.41
C MET A 118 -0.22 -10.32 -11.70
N LEU A 119 1.02 -10.05 -11.31
CA LEU A 119 1.91 -10.96 -10.60
C LEU A 119 1.83 -10.81 -9.07
N VAL A 120 0.91 -9.99 -8.56
CA VAL A 120 0.73 -9.82 -7.11
C VAL A 120 0.04 -11.06 -6.55
N TRP A 121 0.79 -11.86 -5.79
CA TRP A 121 0.27 -12.94 -4.96
C TRP A 121 1.21 -13.20 -3.76
N PRO A 122 0.70 -13.78 -2.65
CA PRO A 122 1.50 -14.14 -1.47
C PRO A 122 2.79 -14.88 -1.80
N GLY A 123 3.92 -14.36 -1.33
CA GLY A 123 5.23 -14.98 -1.50
C GLY A 123 5.92 -14.68 -2.83
N LYS A 124 5.28 -13.98 -3.78
CA LYS A 124 5.97 -13.50 -4.98
C LYS A 124 7.04 -12.49 -4.60
N VAL A 125 8.20 -12.60 -5.25
CA VAL A 125 9.32 -11.67 -5.09
C VAL A 125 9.44 -10.80 -6.33
N VAL A 126 9.58 -9.50 -6.10
CA VAL A 126 9.82 -8.50 -7.13
C VAL A 126 11.11 -7.78 -6.79
N TYR A 127 11.91 -7.50 -7.80
CA TYR A 127 13.19 -6.83 -7.67
C TYR A 127 13.14 -5.48 -8.38
N ALA A 128 13.68 -4.47 -7.71
CA ALA A 128 13.74 -3.11 -8.21
C ALA A 128 15.11 -2.50 -7.91
N ASN A 129 15.63 -1.69 -8.83
CA ASN A 129 16.89 -0.98 -8.65
C ASN A 129 16.77 0.12 -7.57
N MET A 130 17.90 0.70 -7.20
CA MET A 130 17.98 1.75 -6.19
C MET A 130 17.31 3.04 -6.64
N ARG A 131 17.27 3.33 -7.96
CA ARG A 131 16.47 4.45 -8.49
C ARG A 131 15.00 4.31 -8.08
N HIS A 132 14.40 3.16 -8.33
CA HIS A 132 13.04 2.88 -7.91
C HIS A 132 12.92 2.95 -6.39
N HIS A 133 13.80 2.29 -5.63
CA HIS A 133 13.71 2.24 -4.17
C HIS A 133 13.73 3.63 -3.52
N LEU A 134 14.65 4.51 -3.94
CA LEU A 134 14.71 5.87 -3.42
C LEU A 134 13.49 6.69 -3.85
N THR A 135 13.02 6.53 -5.09
CA THR A 135 11.83 7.24 -5.57
C THR A 135 10.59 6.78 -4.80
N HIS A 136 10.42 5.48 -4.58
CA HIS A 136 9.41 4.90 -3.68
C HIS A 136 9.43 5.55 -2.30
N CYS A 137 10.59 5.59 -1.63
CA CYS A 137 10.72 6.19 -0.30
C CYS A 137 10.23 7.65 -0.26
N ILE A 138 10.67 8.47 -1.22
CA ILE A 138 10.27 9.88 -1.29
C ILE A 138 8.77 10.02 -1.61
N PHE A 139 8.24 9.22 -2.53
CA PHE A 139 6.83 9.28 -2.90
C PHE A 139 5.91 8.81 -1.79
N ARG A 140 6.33 7.82 -1.00
CA ARG A 140 5.60 7.37 0.18
C ARG A 140 5.54 8.45 1.26
N TRP A 141 6.64 9.16 1.54
CA TRP A 141 6.63 10.33 2.43
C TRP A 141 5.73 11.45 1.90
N ARG A 142 5.76 11.71 0.58
CA ARG A 142 4.84 12.67 -0.04
C ARG A 142 3.39 12.24 0.11
N LYS A 143 3.07 10.96 -0.09
CA LYS A 143 1.71 10.41 0.11
C LYS A 143 1.26 10.61 1.56
N GLN A 144 2.14 10.33 2.54
CA GLN A 144 1.87 10.54 3.96
C GLN A 144 1.55 12.00 4.27
N PHE A 145 2.41 12.90 3.79
CA PHE A 145 2.24 14.34 3.98
C PHE A 145 0.96 14.85 3.30
N ARG A 146 0.64 14.36 2.10
CA ARG A 146 -0.47 14.85 1.28
C ARG A 146 -1.83 14.31 1.72
N ALA A 147 -1.89 13.15 2.37
CA ALA A 147 -3.15 12.47 2.68
C ALA A 147 -4.18 13.36 3.41
N PRO A 148 -3.83 14.12 4.47
CA PRO A 148 -4.78 15.00 5.15
C PRO A 148 -5.32 16.13 4.27
N PHE A 149 -4.52 16.62 3.31
CA PHE A 149 -4.89 17.72 2.42
C PHE A 149 -5.68 17.26 1.20
N LYS A 150 -5.49 16.00 0.79
CA LYS A 150 -6.22 15.37 -0.31
C LYS A 150 -7.48 14.64 0.14
N GLY A 151 -7.65 14.44 1.45
CA GLY A 151 -8.74 13.63 1.99
C GLY A 151 -8.60 12.14 1.67
N THR A 152 -7.40 11.69 1.29
CA THR A 152 -7.12 10.27 1.09
C THR A 152 -6.80 9.61 2.42
N ARG A 153 -7.08 8.31 2.51
CA ARG A 153 -6.73 7.50 3.68
C ARG A 153 -5.27 7.08 3.61
N TRP A 154 -4.65 6.93 4.77
CA TRP A 154 -3.26 6.52 4.90
C TRP A 154 -3.16 5.00 5.04
N PRO A 155 -2.45 4.27 4.14
CA PRO A 155 -2.44 2.80 4.11
C PRO A 155 -1.43 2.18 5.09
N SER A 156 -1.08 2.85 6.20
CA SER A 156 -0.07 2.34 7.14
C SER A 156 -0.34 2.77 8.59
N GLN A 157 0.04 1.92 9.54
CA GLN A 157 -0.06 2.23 10.97
C GLN A 157 1.19 2.98 11.45
N PRO A 158 1.10 3.87 12.47
CA PRO A 158 2.22 4.69 12.91
C PRO A 158 3.52 3.94 13.18
N GLY A 159 3.45 2.79 13.89
CA GLY A 159 4.66 2.02 14.22
C GLY A 159 5.32 1.34 13.01
N TRP A 160 4.51 0.85 12.06
CA TRP A 160 5.00 0.25 10.82
C TRP A 160 5.62 1.33 9.93
N GLU A 161 4.96 2.48 9.83
CA GLU A 161 5.45 3.58 9.03
C GLU A 161 6.72 4.18 9.60
N GLU A 162 6.81 4.36 10.92
CA GLU A 162 8.03 4.85 11.57
C GLU A 162 9.24 3.93 11.28
N ASN A 163 9.02 2.61 11.28
CA ASN A 163 10.06 1.67 10.89
C ASN A 163 10.44 1.79 9.41
N HIS A 164 9.46 2.01 8.53
CA HIS A 164 9.71 2.22 7.10
C HIS A 164 10.48 3.54 6.85
N ILE A 165 10.11 4.63 7.54
CA ILE A 165 10.83 5.91 7.49
C ILE A 165 12.29 5.74 7.93
N LYS A 166 12.54 5.02 9.03
CA LYS A 166 13.90 4.72 9.51
C LYS A 166 14.70 3.90 8.51
N HIS A 167 14.09 2.88 7.90
CA HIS A 167 14.69 2.11 6.81
C HIS A 167 15.06 3.00 5.63
N CYS A 168 14.14 3.83 5.14
CA CYS A 168 14.40 4.76 4.04
C CYS A 168 15.53 5.75 4.40
N MET A 169 15.56 6.28 5.63
CA MET A 169 16.64 7.12 6.12
C MET A 169 17.99 6.38 6.11
N ASP A 170 18.03 5.13 6.59
CA ASP A 170 19.25 4.30 6.57
C ASP A 170 19.75 4.06 5.14
N VAL A 171 18.85 3.67 4.23
CA VAL A 171 19.16 3.45 2.82
C VAL A 171 19.73 4.72 2.18
N ILE A 172 19.12 5.88 2.41
CA ILE A 172 19.61 7.16 1.90
C ILE A 172 21.00 7.47 2.47
N LEU A 173 21.21 7.35 3.78
CA LEU A 173 22.46 7.75 4.41
C LEU A 173 23.62 6.78 4.12
N ASN A 174 23.33 5.48 4.06
CA ASN A 174 24.35 4.44 4.02
C ASN A 174 24.51 3.77 2.64
N LYS A 175 23.65 4.08 1.66
CA LYS A 175 23.74 3.54 0.29
C LYS A 175 23.76 4.61 -0.81
N ARG A 176 23.81 5.90 -0.47
CA ARG A 176 23.85 7.02 -1.46
C ARG A 176 24.99 6.93 -2.49
N ASP A 177 26.12 6.35 -2.12
CA ASP A 177 27.30 6.29 -2.99
C ASP A 177 27.23 5.10 -3.98
N VAL A 178 26.22 4.24 -3.86
CA VAL A 178 26.02 3.14 -4.80
C VAL A 178 25.29 3.66 -6.04
N PRO A 179 25.79 3.38 -7.27
CA PRO A 179 25.11 3.79 -8.48
C PRO A 179 23.66 3.28 -8.52
N LEU A 180 22.74 4.16 -8.90
CA LEU A 180 21.29 3.91 -8.82
C LEU A 180 20.82 2.66 -9.57
N GLU A 181 21.55 2.27 -10.62
CA GLU A 181 21.21 1.11 -11.46
C GLU A 181 21.85 -0.20 -10.99
N LYS A 182 22.77 -0.16 -10.02
CA LYS A 182 23.55 -1.34 -9.61
C LYS A 182 23.02 -2.04 -8.37
N PHE A 183 22.44 -1.29 -7.44
CA PHE A 183 21.92 -1.88 -6.21
C PHE A 183 20.49 -2.35 -6.43
N ILE A 184 20.29 -3.65 -6.34
CA ILE A 184 18.98 -4.29 -6.48
C ILE A 184 18.41 -4.57 -5.10
N THR A 185 17.18 -4.15 -4.90
CA THR A 185 16.38 -4.43 -3.72
C THR A 185 15.25 -5.38 -4.10
N ARG A 186 14.70 -6.06 -3.11
CA ARG A 186 13.59 -6.99 -3.31
C ARG A 186 12.44 -6.64 -2.38
N VAL A 187 11.23 -6.81 -2.90
CA VAL A 187 9.96 -6.78 -2.16
C VAL A 187 9.36 -8.17 -2.25
N VAL A 188 8.89 -8.68 -1.12
CA VAL A 188 8.09 -9.91 -1.07
C VAL A 188 6.65 -9.47 -0.86
N PHE A 189 5.74 -9.88 -1.75
CA PHE A 189 4.33 -9.63 -1.52
C PHE A 189 3.85 -10.45 -0.34
N GLU A 190 3.33 -9.76 0.67
CA GLU A 190 2.95 -10.36 1.94
C GLU A 190 1.85 -11.40 1.71
N SER A 191 2.03 -12.55 2.36
CA SER A 191 0.96 -13.49 2.68
C SER A 191 0.15 -12.92 3.85
N PRO A 192 -1.14 -13.29 4.02
CA PRO A 192 -1.99 -12.76 5.09
C PRO A 192 -1.34 -12.68 6.49
#